data_AF-A0A821ZK00-F1
#
_entry.id   AF-A0A821ZK00-F1
#
_cell.length_a   1.000
_cell.length_b   1.000
_cell.length_c   1.000
_cell.angle_alpha   90.00
_cell.angle_beta   90.00
_cell.angle_gamma   90.00
#
_symmetry.space_group_name_H-M   'P 1'
#
loop_
_entity.id
_entity.type
_entity.pdbx_description
1 polymer ?
#
loop_
_entity_poly.entity_id
_entity_poly.type
_entity_poly.pdbx_seq_one_letter_code
_entity_poly.pdbx_strand_id
1 'polypeptide(L)'
;MDDELYNLKQEHEIEIKKLKTEHETQKQEMTQSWQLINLQFKTQAEAIVDIYTTISEILPPVVQSLQTINQVIEEINRNVIDENERQRKQIIFTTIKETIFSLNSRLCLLTDHQQKLKTLMDKKNNLLLR
;
A
#
# COMPACT_ATOMS: atom_id res chain seq x y z
N MET A 1 55.66 -33.18 29.94
CA MET A 1 55.27 -31.78 30.20
C MET A 1 55.31 -30.95 28.92
N ASP A 2 56.38 -30.99 28.12
CA ASP A 2 56.45 -30.19 26.87
C ASP A 2 55.48 -30.64 25.77
N ASP A 3 55.28 -31.95 25.59
CA ASP A 3 54.32 -32.47 24.59
C ASP A 3 52.86 -32.12 24.93
N GLU A 4 52.54 -32.06 26.22
CA GLU A 4 51.20 -31.75 26.72
C GLU A 4 50.89 -30.26 26.54
N LEU A 5 51.86 -29.39 26.83
CA LEU A 5 51.76 -27.95 26.59
C LEU A 5 51.70 -27.62 25.08
N TYR A 6 52.46 -28.36 24.27
CA TYR A 6 52.45 -28.22 22.82
C TYR A 6 51.10 -28.63 22.21
N ASN A 7 50.54 -29.76 22.65
CA ASN A 7 49.22 -30.22 22.21
C ASN A 7 48.12 -29.23 22.61
N LEU A 8 48.15 -28.74 23.86
CA LEU A 8 47.20 -27.74 24.34
C LEU A 8 47.25 -26.45 23.50
N LYS A 9 48.46 -26.01 23.12
CA LYS A 9 48.62 -24.83 22.26
C LYS A 9 48.00 -25.04 20.87
N GLN A 10 48.17 -26.22 20.27
CA GLN A 10 47.56 -26.53 18.98
C GLN A 10 46.03 -26.60 19.05
N GLU A 11 45.49 -27.21 20.11
CA GLU A 11 44.04 -27.26 20.35
C GLU A 11 43.45 -25.85 20.47
N HIS A 12 44.10 -24.97 21.25
CA HIS A 12 43.69 -23.57 21.37
C HIS A 12 43.80 -22.81 20.03
N GLU A 13 44.83 -23.05 19.21
CA GLU A 13 44.95 -22.40 17.89
C GLU A 13 43.85 -22.86 16.91
N ILE A 14 43.47 -24.13 16.96
CA ILE A 14 42.35 -24.68 16.18
C ILE A 14 41.04 -24.06 16.65
N GLU A 15 40.82 -23.98 17.96
CA GLU A 15 39.60 -23.41 18.54
C GLU A 15 39.48 -21.91 18.23
N ILE A 16 40.57 -21.14 18.33
CA ILE A 16 40.59 -19.72 17.96
C ILE A 16 40.27 -19.54 16.47
N LYS A 17 40.80 -20.39 15.58
CA LYS A 17 40.47 -20.34 14.15
C LYS A 17 39.01 -20.68 13.89
N LYS A 18 38.48 -21.68 14.58
CA LYS A 18 37.07 -22.07 14.50
C LYS A 18 36.17 -20.93 14.94
N LEU A 19 36.40 -20.35 16.12
CA LEU A 19 35.63 -19.23 16.66
C LEU A 19 35.70 -17.99 15.77
N LYS A 20 36.86 -17.67 15.19
CA LYS A 20 36.98 -16.57 14.22
C LYS A 20 36.14 -16.80 12.97
N THR A 21 36.12 -18.04 12.48
CA THR A 21 35.33 -18.41 11.30
C THR A 21 33.84 -18.35 11.62
N GLU A 22 33.42 -18.90 12.76
CA GLU A 22 32.02 -18.84 13.22
C GLU A 22 31.55 -17.40 13.42
N HIS A 23 32.36 -16.56 14.04
CA HIS A 23 32.05 -15.14 14.23
C HIS A 23 31.90 -14.41 12.88
N GLU A 24 32.78 -14.66 11.90
CA GLU A 24 32.66 -14.01 10.59
C GLU A 24 31.42 -14.49 9.83
N THR A 25 31.09 -15.78 9.91
CA THR A 25 29.84 -16.34 9.35
C THR A 25 28.61 -15.71 10.00
N GLN A 26 28.54 -15.66 11.33
CA GLN A 26 27.42 -15.04 12.06
C GLN A 26 27.26 -13.56 11.69
N LYS A 27 28.37 -12.83 11.56
CA LYS A 27 28.36 -11.44 11.14
C LYS A 27 27.80 -11.27 9.72
N GLN A 28 28.17 -12.16 8.79
CA GLN A 28 27.63 -12.15 7.42
C GLN A 28 26.13 -12.45 7.41
N GLU A 29 25.69 -13.48 8.13
CA GLU A 29 24.27 -13.85 8.26
C GLU A 29 23.43 -12.70 8.85
N MET A 30 23.93 -12.05 9.91
CA MET A 30 23.29 -10.87 10.49
C MET A 30 23.20 -9.72 9.48
N THR A 31 24.27 -9.47 8.71
CA THR A 31 24.31 -8.39 7.72
C THR A 31 23.27 -8.63 6.63
N GLN A 32 23.17 -9.86 6.12
CA GLN A 32 22.17 -10.24 5.12
C GLN A 32 20.75 -10.11 5.67
N SER A 33 20.52 -10.54 6.91
CA SER A 33 19.23 -10.41 7.59
C SER A 33 18.80 -8.95 7.71
N TRP A 34 19.72 -8.06 8.11
CA TRP A 34 19.45 -6.62 8.19
C TRP A 34 19.15 -5.99 6.82
N GLN A 35 19.85 -6.41 5.77
CA GLN A 35 19.58 -5.93 4.41
C GLN A 35 18.18 -6.34 3.94
N LEU A 36 17.75 -7.58 4.23
CA LEU A 36 16.41 -8.07 3.91
C LEU A 36 15.33 -7.29 4.66
N ILE A 37 15.51 -7.05 5.97
CA ILE A 37 14.58 -6.25 6.78
C ILE A 37 14.46 -4.82 6.23
N ASN A 38 15.59 -4.18 5.91
CA ASN A 38 15.59 -2.83 5.35
C ASN A 38 14.87 -2.76 3.99
N LEU A 39 15.09 -3.76 3.12
CA LEU A 39 14.38 -3.86 1.85
C LEU A 39 12.87 -4.00 2.07
N GLN A 40 12.46 -4.83 3.03
CA GLN A 40 11.04 -5.00 3.37
C GLN A 40 10.40 -3.71 3.88
N PHE A 41 11.07 -2.95 4.76
CA PHE A 41 10.56 -1.66 5.22
C PHE A 41 10.47 -0.64 4.09
N LYS A 42 11.47 -0.59 3.21
CA LYS A 42 11.47 0.30 2.05
C LYS A 42 10.28 0.03 1.14
N THR A 43 10.06 -1.23 0.75
CA THR A 43 8.93 -1.60 -0.11
C THR A 43 7.58 -1.33 0.55
N GLN A 44 7.48 -1.50 1.88
CA GLN A 44 6.25 -1.14 2.61
C GLN A 44 5.98 0.36 2.61
N ALA A 45 7.02 1.16 2.83
CA ALA A 45 6.89 2.62 2.81
C ALA A 45 6.46 3.11 1.42
N GLU A 46 7.06 2.60 0.35
CA GLU A 46 6.68 2.91 -1.03
C GLU A 46 5.22 2.55 -1.31
N ALA A 47 4.79 1.34 -0.92
CA ALA A 47 3.39 0.93 -1.08
C ALA A 47 2.41 1.83 -0.32
N ILE A 48 2.74 2.27 0.90
CA ILE A 48 1.89 3.18 1.69
C ILE A 48 1.76 4.54 1.00
N VAL A 49 2.86 5.06 0.44
CA VAL A 49 2.87 6.33 -0.29
C VAL A 49 2.00 6.25 -1.54
N ASP A 50 2.10 5.15 -2.30
CA ASP A 50 1.28 4.94 -3.51
C ASP A 50 -0.22 4.86 -3.17
N ILE A 51 -0.58 4.18 -2.07
CA ILE A 51 -1.97 4.12 -1.58
C ILE A 51 -2.46 5.51 -1.21
N TYR A 52 -1.68 6.24 -0.41
CA TYR A 52 -2.05 7.57 0.03
C TYR A 52 -2.25 8.51 -1.15
N THR A 53 -1.34 8.47 -2.13
CA THR A 53 -1.43 9.27 -3.36
C THR A 53 -2.72 8.94 -4.11
N THR A 54 -3.00 7.66 -4.32
CA THR A 54 -4.22 7.20 -5.00
C THR A 54 -5.49 7.69 -4.30
N ILE A 55 -5.56 7.57 -2.96
CA ILE A 55 -6.72 8.04 -2.18
C ILE A 55 -6.84 9.57 -2.29
N SER A 56 -5.72 10.29 -2.20
CA SER A 56 -5.67 11.74 -2.26
C SER A 56 -6.12 12.30 -3.62
N GLU A 57 -5.92 11.55 -4.70
CA GLU A 57 -6.38 11.91 -6.05
C GLU A 57 -7.86 11.63 -6.26
N ILE A 58 -8.40 10.56 -5.64
CA ILE A 58 -9.79 10.12 -5.88
C ILE A 58 -10.80 10.79 -4.94
N LEU A 59 -10.41 11.09 -3.69
CA LEU A 59 -11.34 11.62 -2.69
C LEU A 59 -11.88 13.02 -3.01
N PRO A 60 -11.05 14.03 -3.39
CA PRO A 60 -11.55 15.37 -3.69
C PRO A 60 -12.63 15.41 -4.77
N PRO A 61 -12.47 14.73 -5.92
CA PRO A 61 -13.46 14.85 -6.97
C PRO A 61 -14.72 13.99 -6.69
N VAL A 62 -14.66 13.00 -5.80
CA VAL A 62 -15.85 12.33 -5.22
C VAL A 62 -16.63 13.29 -4.33
N VAL A 63 -15.96 14.03 -3.43
CA VAL A 63 -16.61 15.03 -2.56
C VAL A 63 -17.31 16.11 -3.39
N GLN A 64 -16.65 16.60 -4.43
CA GLN A 64 -17.24 17.59 -5.35
C GLN A 64 -18.50 17.06 -6.07
N SER A 65 -18.49 15.78 -6.45
CA SER A 65 -19.64 15.13 -7.10
C SER A 65 -20.83 15.02 -6.13
N LEU A 66 -20.59 14.68 -4.86
CA LEU A 66 -21.64 14.64 -3.83
C LEU A 66 -22.21 16.04 -3.53
N GLN A 67 -21.35 17.07 -3.48
CA GLN A 67 -21.79 18.46 -3.33
C GLN A 67 -22.69 18.89 -4.50
N THR A 68 -22.33 18.51 -5.73
CA THR A 68 -23.14 18.80 -6.93
C THR A 68 -24.50 18.13 -6.85
N ILE A 69 -24.56 16.85 -6.45
CA ILE A 69 -25.84 16.14 -6.24
C ILE A 69 -26.70 16.84 -5.18
N ASN A 70 -26.11 17.25 -4.05
CA ASN A 70 -26.85 17.96 -3.00
C ASN A 70 -27.43 19.29 -3.50
N GLN A 71 -26.64 20.09 -4.23
CA GLN A 71 -27.11 21.36 -4.82
C GLN A 71 -28.28 21.13 -5.77
N VAL A 72 -28.21 20.08 -6.59
CA VAL A 72 -29.27 19.73 -7.53
C VAL A 72 -30.55 19.26 -6.80
N ILE A 73 -30.43 18.46 -5.74
CA ILE A 73 -31.58 18.07 -4.90
C ILE A 73 -32.21 19.29 -4.23
N GLU A 74 -31.41 20.22 -3.72
CA GLU A 74 -31.90 21.48 -3.17
C GLU A 74 -32.61 22.34 -4.22
N GLU A 75 -32.12 22.38 -5.46
CA GLU A 75 -32.75 23.12 -6.56
C GLU A 75 -34.11 22.51 -6.96
N ILE A 76 -34.21 21.17 -6.97
CA ILE A 76 -35.50 20.45 -7.17
C ILE A 76 -36.49 20.82 -6.07
N ASN A 77 -36.04 20.82 -4.81
CA ASN A 77 -36.92 21.05 -3.65
C ASN A 77 -37.43 22.50 -3.55
N ARG A 78 -36.85 23.46 -4.28
CA ARG A 78 -37.15 24.89 -4.16
C ARG A 78 -38.21 25.44 -5.14
N ASN A 79 -38.75 24.69 -6.12
CA ASN A 79 -39.62 25.27 -7.17
C ASN A 79 -40.94 24.52 -7.48
N VAL A 80 -41.95 25.30 -7.92
CA VAL A 80 -43.34 24.94 -8.26
C VAL A 80 -43.58 25.01 -9.79
N ILE A 81 -44.15 23.92 -10.33
CA ILE A 81 -44.96 23.65 -11.55
C ILE A 81 -45.09 24.74 -12.65
N ASP A 82 -44.40 24.53 -13.79
CA ASP A 82 -44.74 24.96 -15.18
C ASP A 82 -43.87 24.17 -16.21
N GLU A 83 -44.13 24.20 -17.52
CA GLU A 83 -43.41 23.49 -18.60
C GLU A 83 -41.87 23.71 -18.59
N ASN A 84 -41.45 24.88 -18.10
CA ASN A 84 -40.04 25.23 -17.83
C ASN A 84 -39.39 24.29 -16.78
N GLU A 85 -40.20 23.76 -15.86
CA GLU A 85 -39.83 22.79 -14.85
C GLU A 85 -39.51 21.42 -15.47
N ARG A 86 -40.14 21.05 -16.58
CA ARG A 86 -39.87 19.78 -17.28
C ARG A 86 -38.47 19.79 -17.90
N GLN A 87 -38.09 20.88 -18.56
CA GLN A 87 -36.75 21.05 -19.11
C GLN A 87 -35.69 21.16 -18.00
N ARG A 88 -35.97 21.90 -16.91
CA ARG A 88 -35.08 21.96 -15.74
C ARG A 88 -34.91 20.60 -15.07
N LYS A 89 -36.00 19.85 -14.84
CA LYS A 89 -35.96 18.47 -14.32
C LYS A 89 -35.15 17.55 -15.24
N GLN A 90 -35.23 17.73 -16.56
CA GLN A 90 -34.42 16.97 -17.52
C GLN A 90 -32.93 17.28 -17.38
N ILE A 91 -32.54 18.56 -17.30
CA ILE A 91 -31.14 19.00 -17.12
C ILE A 91 -30.59 18.48 -15.78
N ILE A 92 -31.37 18.64 -14.72
CA ILE A 92 -31.06 18.13 -13.37
C ILE A 92 -30.88 16.61 -13.40
N PHE A 93 -31.80 15.88 -14.01
CA PHE A 93 -31.72 14.42 -14.09
C PHE A 93 -30.53 13.93 -14.91
N THR A 94 -30.21 14.61 -16.01
CA THR A 94 -29.00 14.35 -16.79
C THR A 94 -27.73 14.62 -15.97
N THR A 95 -27.69 15.75 -15.25
CA THR A 95 -26.57 16.12 -14.37
C THR A 95 -26.37 15.08 -13.26
N ILE A 96 -27.45 14.62 -12.62
CA ILE A 96 -27.41 13.55 -11.62
C ILE A 96 -26.88 12.26 -12.24
N LYS A 97 -27.38 11.86 -13.42
CA LYS A 97 -26.93 10.65 -14.11
C LYS A 97 -25.45 10.69 -14.46
N GLU A 98 -24.96 11.80 -15.00
CA GLU A 98 -23.55 12.00 -15.33
C GLU A 98 -22.68 11.99 -14.07
N THR A 99 -23.15 12.61 -12.99
CA THR A 99 -22.43 12.63 -11.72
C THR A 99 -22.38 11.24 -11.07
N ILE A 100 -23.49 10.50 -11.08
CA ILE A 100 -23.53 9.10 -10.60
C ILE A 100 -22.64 8.22 -11.47
N PHE A 101 -22.65 8.40 -12.79
CA PHE A 101 -21.79 7.65 -13.70
C PHE A 101 -20.30 7.91 -13.43
N SER A 102 -19.92 9.18 -13.24
CA SER A 102 -18.57 9.59 -12.86
C SER A 102 -18.14 9.01 -11.50
N LEU A 103 -19.02 9.05 -10.50
CA LEU A 103 -18.81 8.44 -9.19
C LEU A 103 -18.61 6.92 -9.30
N ASN A 104 -19.44 6.22 -10.06
CA ASN A 104 -19.33 4.78 -10.27
C ASN A 104 -18.01 4.41 -10.97
N SER A 105 -17.60 5.17 -12.00
CA SER A 105 -16.30 4.96 -12.66
C SER A 105 -15.13 5.10 -11.67
N ARG A 106 -15.19 6.09 -10.77
CA ARG A 106 -14.16 6.31 -9.75
C ARG A 106 -14.17 5.25 -8.64
N LEU A 107 -15.34 4.77 -8.24
CA LEU A 107 -15.47 3.64 -7.32
C LEU A 107 -14.92 2.35 -7.94
N CYS A 108 -15.12 2.12 -9.23
CA CYS A 108 -14.47 1.02 -9.96
C CYS A 108 -12.95 1.15 -9.92
N LEU A 109 -12.40 2.35 -10.18
CA LEU A 109 -10.95 2.59 -10.07
C LEU A 109 -10.42 2.35 -8.65
N LEU A 110 -11.14 2.78 -7.61
CA LEU A 110 -10.81 2.47 -6.22
C LEU A 110 -10.81 0.97 -5.94
N THR A 111 -11.81 0.26 -6.46
CA THR A 111 -11.95 -1.20 -6.29
C THR A 111 -10.81 -1.94 -6.98
N ASP A 112 -10.43 -1.52 -8.19
CA ASP A 112 -9.29 -2.08 -8.93
C ASP A 112 -7.97 -1.83 -8.19
N HIS A 113 -7.76 -0.62 -7.67
CA HIS A 113 -6.58 -0.31 -6.86
C HIS A 113 -6.58 -1.11 -5.55
N GLN A 114 -7.72 -1.27 -4.87
CA GLN A 114 -7.84 -2.13 -3.69
C GLN A 114 -7.49 -3.59 -4.00
N GLN A 115 -7.92 -4.12 -5.14
CA GLN A 115 -7.59 -5.49 -5.56
C GLN A 115 -6.11 -5.66 -5.93
N LYS A 116 -5.51 -4.67 -6.59
CA LYS A 116 -4.06 -4.64 -6.86
C LYS A 116 -3.26 -4.62 -5.56
N LEU A 117 -3.69 -3.81 -4.59
CA LEU A 117 -3.07 -3.76 -3.26
C LEU A 117 -3.18 -5.08 -2.51
N LYS A 118 -4.36 -5.71 -2.51
CA LYS A 118 -4.55 -7.04 -1.95
C LYS A 118 -3.60 -8.06 -2.58
N THR A 119 -3.46 -8.03 -3.91
CA THR A 119 -2.54 -8.91 -4.65
C THR A 119 -1.08 -8.67 -4.27
N LEU A 120 -0.66 -7.42 -4.10
CA LEU A 120 0.71 -7.09 -3.66
C LEU A 120 0.97 -7.58 -2.23
N MET A 121 0.00 -7.40 -1.34
CA MET A 121 0.06 -7.90 0.05
C MET A 121 0.09 -9.44 0.11
N ASP A 122 -0.71 -10.11 -0.71
CA ASP A 122 -0.75 -11.58 -0.77
C ASP A 122 0.53 -12.17 -1.37
N LYS A 123 1.11 -11.53 -2.41
CA LYS A 123 2.42 -11.91 -2.97
C LYS A 123 3.55 -11.72 -1.96
N LYS A 124 3.52 -10.65 -1.16
CA LYS A 124 4.46 -10.42 -0.06
C LYS A 124 4.39 -11.57 0.97
N ASN A 125 3.19 -12.01 1.35
CA ASN A 125 3.03 -13.12 2.31
C ASN A 125 3.58 -14.44 1.77
N ASN A 126 3.45 -14.72 0.48
CA ASN A 126 4.01 -15.92 -0.14
C ASN A 126 5.54 -15.90 -0.30
N LEU A 127 6.15 -14.71 -0.33
CA LEU A 127 7.62 -14.54 -0.32
C LEU A 127 8.21 -14.58 1.09
N LEU A 128 7.40 -14.38 2.14
CA LEU A 128 7.80 -14.45 3.55
C LEU A 128 7.61 -15.85 4.17
N LEU A 129 6.94 -16.76 3.45
CA LEU A 129 6.66 -18.15 3.87
C LEU A 129 7.51 -19.19 3.09
N ARG A 130 8.53 -18.74 2.37
CA ARG A 130 9.58 -19.57 1.75
C ARG A 130 10.93 -19.15 2.30
#